data_AF-A0A250XCK4-F1
#
_entry.id   AF-A0A250XCK4-F1
#
_cell.length_a   1.000
_cell.length_b   1.000
_cell.length_c   1.000
_cell.angle_alpha   90.00
_cell.angle_beta   90.00
_cell.angle_gamma   90.00
#
_symmetry.space_group_name_H-M   'P 1'
#
loop_
_entity.id
_entity.type
_entity.pdbx_description
1 polymer ?
#
loop_
_entity_poly.entity_id
_entity_poly.type
_entity_poly.pdbx_seq_one_letter_code
_entity_poly.pdbx_strand_id
1 'polypeptide(L)'
;MDEIREREMTYLPGKTLQLLGFVDSEPLRTDQRYLFIKDPQVLLPEQDDASMRALSGLVQAMHENKKAAIVRYARTDKAHVALCALLPQLGSATEVDHCVMLNLPFEEDIRTYAFPPLAPREELLPTRQQSQAAQTLVQTLDLTASGEEALQPETTANPTLQRFYRALGRLALGQPEIPGKEEELPGPGSTDKLVQASLTYQPSSSAERSAMAAFKSAFVTHEVVKRTYHTDEGVRSSADVTSEAAGMRASSVCLSEEYPVEEFQKLVGCGRLEEGVAALAERVHSLVDRSVKDRSYAKALACCTAMRQACVSADRATICNDFLQQIKAKYKEDSSHSDFWIMLCASNLTLISLEESSSSFVSGREAEAFTDVVARKAPSLQQKLDQVIILDDLEDME
;
A
#
# COMPACT_ATOMS: atom_id res chain seq x y z
N MET A 1 -19.70 -17.69 20.80
CA MET A 1 -18.53 -18.24 21.51
C MET A 1 -18.04 -17.12 22.38
N ASP A 2 -18.26 -17.28 23.69
CA ASP A 2 -18.63 -16.21 24.62
C ASP A 2 -17.46 -15.39 25.15
N GLU A 3 -17.60 -14.06 25.19
CA GLU A 3 -16.68 -13.11 25.86
C GLU A 3 -16.34 -13.52 27.30
N ILE A 4 -17.25 -14.24 27.96
CA ILE A 4 -17.05 -14.81 29.30
C ILE A 4 -15.92 -15.83 29.31
N ARG A 5 -15.88 -16.73 28.32
CA ARG A 5 -14.82 -17.74 28.20
C ARG A 5 -13.48 -17.09 27.87
N GLU A 6 -13.48 -16.08 26.98
CA GLU A 6 -12.27 -15.32 26.66
C GLU A 6 -11.70 -14.66 27.92
N ARG A 7 -12.54 -14.01 28.74
CA ARG A 7 -12.11 -13.38 29.99
C ARG A 7 -11.54 -14.37 31.01
N GLU A 8 -12.11 -15.57 31.10
CA GLU A 8 -11.65 -16.61 32.04
C GLU A 8 -10.38 -17.32 31.58
N MET A 9 -10.16 -17.44 30.27
CA MET A 9 -8.98 -18.09 29.69
C MET A 9 -7.83 -17.11 29.40
N THR A 10 -8.08 -15.80 29.46
CA THR A 10 -7.05 -14.78 29.25
C THR A 10 -5.98 -14.87 30.32
N TYR A 11 -4.72 -14.93 29.91
CA TYR A 11 -3.57 -14.92 30.81
C TYR A 11 -3.44 -13.58 31.55
N LEU A 12 -3.33 -13.63 32.88
CA LEU A 12 -3.18 -12.47 33.76
C LEU A 12 -1.80 -12.50 34.43
N PRO A 13 -0.84 -11.64 34.03
CA PRO A 13 0.54 -11.74 34.49
C PRO A 13 0.82 -11.19 35.88
N GLY A 14 -0.07 -10.37 36.45
CA GLY A 14 0.23 -9.59 37.66
C GLY A 14 1.15 -8.39 37.39
N LYS A 15 1.03 -7.30 38.17
CA LYS A 15 1.96 -6.17 38.10
C LYS A 15 3.36 -6.63 38.51
N THR A 16 4.35 -6.46 37.64
CA THR A 16 5.71 -6.95 37.90
C THR A 16 6.77 -6.21 37.11
N LEU A 17 7.98 -6.15 37.68
CA LEU A 17 9.21 -5.78 37.00
C LEU A 17 10.29 -6.75 37.48
N GLN A 18 10.61 -7.75 36.66
CA GLN A 18 11.47 -8.86 37.04
C GLN A 18 12.71 -8.90 36.14
N LEU A 19 13.89 -8.88 36.74
CA LEU A 19 15.16 -9.07 36.04
C LEU A 19 15.28 -10.51 35.53
N LEU A 20 15.54 -10.67 34.23
CA LEU A 20 15.78 -11.95 33.57
C LEU A 20 17.28 -12.22 33.38
N GLY A 21 18.06 -11.19 33.07
CA GLY A 21 19.50 -11.31 32.85
C GLY A 21 20.15 -10.02 32.38
N PHE A 22 21.43 -10.10 32.04
CA PHE A 22 22.21 -8.97 31.51
C PHE A 22 22.78 -9.32 30.13
N VAL A 23 22.82 -8.33 29.25
CA VAL A 23 23.40 -8.40 27.91
C VAL A 23 24.36 -7.24 27.68
N ASP A 24 25.15 -7.27 26.61
CA ASP A 24 26.02 -6.14 26.26
C ASP A 24 25.18 -4.92 25.84
N SER A 25 25.53 -3.73 26.36
CA SER A 25 24.77 -2.51 26.05
C SER A 25 25.13 -1.88 24.72
N GLU A 26 26.33 -2.14 24.18
CA GLU A 26 26.82 -1.53 22.95
C GLU A 26 25.92 -1.83 21.73
N PRO A 27 25.56 -3.10 21.42
CA PRO A 27 24.71 -3.39 20.27
C PRO A 27 23.35 -2.71 20.35
N LEU A 28 22.76 -2.63 21.55
CA LEU A 28 21.48 -1.94 21.79
C LEU A 28 21.60 -0.42 21.58
N ARG A 29 22.77 0.17 21.84
CA ARG A 29 23.04 1.61 21.66
C ARG A 29 23.48 1.98 20.25
N THR A 30 23.96 1.06 19.42
CA THR A 30 24.41 1.39 18.04
C THR A 30 23.58 0.65 17.01
N ASP A 31 23.80 -0.66 16.88
CA ASP A 31 23.45 -1.41 15.69
C ASP A 31 22.01 -1.92 15.74
N GLN A 32 21.46 -2.15 16.93
CA GLN A 32 20.16 -2.78 17.16
C GLN A 32 19.07 -1.80 17.60
N ARG A 33 19.28 -0.48 17.43
CA ARG A 33 18.26 0.53 17.75
C ARG A 33 16.93 0.31 17.03
N TYR A 34 16.97 -0.33 15.86
CA TYR A 34 15.79 -0.67 15.07
C TYR A 34 14.88 -1.71 15.72
N LEU A 35 15.33 -2.42 16.76
CA LEU A 35 14.52 -3.41 17.47
C LEU A 35 13.50 -2.76 18.41
N PHE A 36 13.74 -1.54 18.89
CA PHE A 36 12.89 -0.94 19.92
C PHE A 36 11.48 -0.68 19.39
N ILE A 37 10.49 -1.08 20.18
CA ILE A 37 9.08 -0.86 19.91
C ILE A 37 8.47 0.05 20.98
N LYS A 38 7.38 0.75 20.66
CA LYS A 38 6.65 1.65 21.59
C LYS A 38 7.50 2.79 22.13
N ASP A 39 6.86 3.62 22.96
CA ASP A 39 7.52 4.78 23.57
C ASP A 39 8.47 4.36 24.70
N PRO A 40 9.64 5.01 24.82
CA PRO A 40 10.58 4.77 25.91
C PRO A 40 9.98 5.21 27.25
N GLN A 41 10.37 4.51 28.32
CA GLN A 41 10.01 4.86 29.69
C GLN A 41 11.26 5.09 30.53
N VAL A 42 11.14 5.86 31.61
CA VAL A 42 12.22 6.07 32.55
C VAL A 42 11.91 5.32 33.84
N LEU A 43 12.84 4.45 34.26
CA LEU A 43 12.78 3.75 35.52
C LEU A 43 13.55 4.54 36.57
N LEU A 44 12.81 5.11 37.52
CA LEU A 44 13.33 5.87 38.64
C LEU A 44 13.24 5.07 39.95
N PRO A 45 14.13 5.32 40.92
CA PRO A 45 14.00 4.73 42.24
C PRO A 45 12.83 5.37 42.99
N GLU A 46 12.27 4.64 43.96
CA GLU A 46 11.41 5.26 44.97
C GLU A 46 12.21 6.28 45.79
N GLN A 47 11.53 7.28 46.38
CA GLN A 47 12.17 8.41 47.06
C GLN A 47 12.81 8.05 48.41
N ASP A 48 12.99 6.76 48.71
CA ASP A 48 13.65 6.29 49.92
C ASP A 48 15.14 6.04 49.70
N ASP A 49 15.94 6.29 50.73
CA ASP A 49 17.40 6.15 50.70
C ASP A 49 17.88 4.77 50.28
N ALA A 50 17.14 3.71 50.63
CA ALA A 50 17.54 2.34 50.34
C ALA A 50 17.37 2.03 48.84
N SER A 51 16.21 2.35 48.26
CA SER A 51 15.94 2.19 46.83
C SER A 51 16.86 3.04 45.96
N MET A 52 17.09 4.31 46.35
CA MET A 52 18.01 5.20 45.63
C MET A 52 19.42 4.63 45.56
N ARG A 53 19.98 4.16 46.69
CA ARG A 53 21.31 3.56 46.73
C ARG A 53 21.36 2.23 45.97
N ALA A 54 20.32 1.41 46.07
CA ALA A 54 20.26 0.13 45.38
C ALA A 54 20.24 0.30 43.86
N LEU A 55 19.40 1.21 43.34
CA LEU A 55 19.35 1.48 41.90
C LEU A 55 20.63 2.15 41.41
N SER A 56 21.16 3.15 42.14
CA SER A 56 22.42 3.81 41.79
C SER A 56 23.58 2.81 41.69
N GLY A 57 23.72 1.92 42.68
CA GLY A 57 24.74 0.85 42.63
C GLY A 57 24.57 -0.09 41.44
N LEU A 58 23.32 -0.44 41.09
CA LEU A 58 23.04 -1.26 39.91
C LEU A 58 23.37 -0.52 38.60
N VAL A 59 22.98 0.75 38.48
CA VAL A 59 23.22 1.58 37.29
C VAL A 59 24.71 1.77 37.07
N GLN A 60 25.47 2.11 38.12
CA GLN A 60 26.92 2.27 38.04
C GLN A 60 27.60 0.97 37.63
N ALA A 61 27.24 -0.16 38.26
CA ALA A 61 27.80 -1.46 37.89
C ALA A 61 27.47 -1.86 36.43
N MET A 62 26.25 -1.59 35.97
CA MET A 62 25.87 -1.83 34.57
C MET A 62 26.66 -0.92 33.61
N HIS A 63 26.85 0.35 33.97
CA HIS A 63 27.59 1.31 33.17
C HIS A 63 29.07 0.93 33.04
N GLU A 64 29.74 0.64 34.17
CA GLU A 64 31.16 0.23 34.21
C GLU A 64 31.41 -1.04 33.39
N ASN A 65 30.51 -2.01 33.47
CA ASN A 65 30.64 -3.29 32.77
C ASN A 65 30.05 -3.26 31.35
N LYS A 66 29.55 -2.12 30.86
CA LYS A 66 28.87 -1.97 29.57
C LYS A 66 27.76 -2.99 29.36
N LYS A 67 26.93 -3.17 30.39
CA LYS A 67 25.80 -4.10 30.40
C LYS A 67 24.46 -3.35 30.37
N ALA A 68 23.47 -4.01 29.80
CA ALA A 68 22.06 -3.65 29.89
C ALA A 68 21.31 -4.80 30.57
N ALA A 69 20.27 -4.50 31.34
CA ALA A 69 19.43 -5.52 31.97
C ALA A 69 18.22 -5.84 31.10
N ILE A 70 17.90 -7.12 30.94
CA ILE A 70 16.67 -7.58 30.30
C ILE A 70 15.65 -7.89 31.37
N VAL A 71 14.45 -7.31 31.25
CA VAL A 71 13.41 -7.40 32.26
C VAL A 71 12.07 -7.84 31.65
N ARG A 72 11.34 -8.65 32.42
CA ARG A 72 9.92 -8.93 32.21
C ARG A 72 9.11 -7.86 32.92
N TYR A 73 8.32 -7.11 32.17
CA TYR A 73 7.54 -5.99 32.68
C TYR A 73 6.04 -6.19 32.45
N ALA A 74 5.23 -5.93 33.46
CA ALA A 74 3.77 -5.79 33.33
C ALA A 74 3.30 -4.65 34.23
N ARG A 75 2.68 -3.63 33.61
CA ARG A 75 2.31 -2.38 34.30
C ARG A 75 1.21 -2.55 35.35
N THR A 76 0.25 -3.42 35.07
CA THR A 76 -0.91 -3.73 35.92
C THR A 76 -1.20 -5.22 35.85
N ASP A 77 -2.07 -5.72 36.74
CA ASP A 77 -2.38 -7.15 36.80
C ASP A 77 -3.04 -7.72 35.53
N LYS A 78 -3.63 -6.84 34.73
CA LYS A 78 -4.33 -7.16 33.47
C LYS A 78 -3.59 -6.65 32.23
N ALA A 79 -2.45 -5.99 32.40
CA ALA A 79 -1.67 -5.52 31.27
C ALA A 79 -0.98 -6.69 30.57
N HIS A 80 -0.73 -6.56 29.27
CA HIS A 80 0.13 -7.50 28.56
C HIS A 80 1.56 -7.43 29.12
N VAL A 81 2.22 -8.58 29.15
CA VAL A 81 3.65 -8.67 29.46
C VAL A 81 4.43 -8.03 28.32
N ALA A 82 5.41 -7.21 28.66
CA ALA A 82 6.42 -6.70 27.76
C ALA A 82 7.79 -7.24 28.17
N LEU A 83 8.62 -7.53 27.17
CA LEU A 83 10.04 -7.68 27.36
C LEU A 83 10.69 -6.31 27.18
N CYS A 84 11.55 -5.90 28.10
CA CYS A 84 12.21 -4.59 28.00
C CYS A 84 13.71 -4.71 28.27
N ALA A 85 14.49 -3.83 27.65
CA ALA A 85 15.88 -3.57 28.01
C ALA A 85 15.97 -2.33 28.89
N LEU A 86 16.74 -2.40 29.98
CA LEU A 86 17.11 -1.29 30.83
C LEU A 86 18.54 -0.86 30.48
N LEU A 87 18.66 0.34 29.92
CA LEU A 87 19.94 0.99 29.65
C LEU A 87 20.32 1.90 30.82
N PRO A 88 21.49 1.71 31.44
CA PRO A 88 21.93 2.58 32.54
C PRO A 88 22.18 4.00 32.05
N GLN A 89 21.76 4.99 32.84
CA GLN A 89 22.06 6.41 32.66
C GLN A 89 22.59 6.95 33.98
N LEU A 90 23.83 7.45 33.95
CA LEU A 90 24.42 8.11 35.10
C LEU A 90 23.75 9.47 35.29
N GLY A 91 23.39 9.76 36.54
CA GLY A 91 22.84 11.02 36.95
C GLY A 91 23.85 12.15 36.81
N SER A 92 23.33 13.36 36.64
CA SER A 92 24.09 14.61 36.65
C SER A 92 23.97 15.29 38.03
N ALA A 93 24.46 16.52 38.18
CA ALA A 93 24.34 17.26 39.44
C ALA A 93 22.88 17.50 39.89
N THR A 94 21.93 17.44 38.95
CA THR A 94 20.49 17.68 39.18
C THR A 94 19.63 16.43 39.04
N GLU A 95 20.19 15.33 38.56
CA GLU A 95 19.44 14.13 38.19
C GLU A 95 20.00 12.90 38.91
N VAL A 96 19.12 11.97 39.26
CA VAL A 96 19.53 10.71 39.89
C VAL A 96 19.96 9.69 38.84
N ASP A 97 20.83 8.76 39.24
CA ASP A 97 21.11 7.56 38.46
C ASP A 97 19.80 6.82 38.15
N HIS A 98 19.57 6.49 36.88
CA HIS A 98 18.33 5.90 36.43
C HIS A 98 18.55 4.95 35.25
N CYS A 99 17.48 4.25 34.84
CA CYS A 99 17.49 3.43 33.63
C CYS A 99 16.48 3.95 32.62
N VAL A 100 16.87 3.99 31.35
CA VAL A 100 15.91 4.10 30.23
C VAL A 100 15.42 2.70 29.91
N MET A 101 14.11 2.49 30.02
CA MET A 101 13.43 1.25 29.70
C MET A 101 12.89 1.29 28.28
N LEU A 102 13.38 0.39 27.44
CA LEU A 102 13.03 0.27 26.03
C LEU A 102 12.31 -1.06 25.81
N ASN A 103 11.13 -1.04 25.20
CA ASN A 103 10.44 -2.30 24.92
C ASN A 103 11.12 -3.02 23.75
N LEU A 104 11.30 -4.32 23.94
CA LEU A 104 11.85 -5.23 22.96
C LEU A 104 10.70 -5.99 22.27
N PRO A 105 10.90 -6.37 21.00
CA PRO A 105 9.93 -7.15 20.26
C PRO A 105 9.96 -8.60 20.74
N PHE A 106 8.81 -9.27 20.68
CA PHE A 106 8.77 -10.73 20.71
C PHE A 106 9.05 -11.30 19.32
N GLU A 107 9.20 -12.62 19.23
CA GLU A 107 9.47 -13.29 17.96
C GLU A 107 8.37 -13.02 16.93
N GLU A 108 7.11 -12.91 17.36
CA GLU A 108 5.96 -12.63 16.50
C GLU A 108 5.95 -11.19 15.94
N ASP A 109 6.66 -10.27 16.59
CA ASP A 109 6.78 -8.88 16.14
C ASP A 109 7.83 -8.71 15.03
N ILE A 110 8.76 -9.66 14.89
CA ILE A 110 9.89 -9.57 13.95
C ILE A 110 9.44 -9.96 12.55
N ARG A 111 9.59 -9.02 11.60
CA ARG A 111 9.31 -9.26 10.18
C ARG A 111 10.60 -9.51 9.41
N THR A 112 10.77 -10.75 8.97
CA THR A 112 11.96 -11.14 8.18
C THR A 112 11.69 -10.91 6.70
N TYR A 113 12.15 -9.78 6.18
CA TYR A 113 12.13 -9.49 4.75
C TYR A 113 13.52 -9.69 4.16
N ALA A 114 13.62 -10.50 3.10
CA ALA A 114 14.85 -10.67 2.36
C ALA A 114 14.94 -9.62 1.25
N PHE A 115 15.91 -8.71 1.36
CA PHE A 115 16.22 -7.74 0.32
C PHE A 115 17.54 -8.11 -0.37
N PRO A 116 17.63 -8.02 -1.71
CA PRO A 116 18.92 -8.10 -2.39
C PRO A 116 19.87 -7.00 -1.89
N PRO A 117 21.20 -7.23 -1.91
CA PRO A 117 22.17 -6.17 -1.68
C PRO A 117 21.91 -4.99 -2.62
N LEU A 118 22.12 -3.75 -2.15
CA LEU A 118 21.82 -2.53 -2.92
C LEU A 118 22.63 -2.41 -4.23
N ALA A 119 23.84 -2.98 -4.28
CA ALA A 119 24.70 -3.00 -5.46
C ALA A 119 25.04 -4.45 -5.85
N PRO A 120 24.09 -5.20 -6.43
CA PRO A 120 24.31 -6.58 -6.85
C PRO A 120 25.17 -6.67 -8.12
N ARG A 121 25.42 -5.55 -8.80
CA ARG A 121 26.20 -5.43 -10.04
C ARG A 121 27.10 -4.21 -9.97
N GLU A 122 28.25 -4.26 -10.64
CA GLU A 122 29.20 -3.14 -10.69
C GLU A 122 28.60 -1.88 -11.33
N GLU A 123 27.67 -2.04 -12.28
CA GLU A 123 26.96 -0.94 -12.94
C GLU A 123 26.10 -0.09 -11.98
N LEU A 124 25.72 -0.65 -10.83
CA LEU A 124 24.92 0.03 -9.80
C LEU A 124 25.79 0.66 -8.71
N LEU A 125 27.12 0.49 -8.77
CA LEU A 125 28.03 1.17 -7.87
C LEU A 125 28.09 2.67 -8.21
N PRO A 126 28.12 3.54 -7.20
CA PRO A 126 28.22 4.98 -7.44
C PRO A 126 29.54 5.30 -8.15
N THR A 127 29.44 6.12 -9.19
CA THR A 127 30.63 6.66 -9.87
C THR A 127 31.40 7.59 -8.94
N ARG A 128 32.70 7.81 -9.22
CA ARG A 128 33.52 8.76 -8.45
C ARG A 128 32.88 10.16 -8.37
N GLN A 129 32.27 10.61 -9.46
CA GLN A 129 31.57 11.90 -9.51
C GLN A 129 30.36 11.92 -8.58
N GLN A 130 29.55 10.86 -8.58
CA GLN A 130 28.38 10.71 -7.70
C GLN A 130 28.78 10.65 -6.23
N SER A 131 29.81 9.86 -5.89
CA SER A 131 30.34 9.80 -4.52
C SER A 131 30.86 11.15 -4.04
N GLN A 132 31.58 11.89 -4.90
CA GLN A 132 32.10 13.22 -4.56
C GLN A 132 30.98 14.26 -4.40
N ALA A 133 29.95 14.21 -5.24
CA ALA A 133 28.78 15.08 -5.12
C ALA A 133 28.00 14.79 -3.82
N ALA A 134 27.81 13.50 -3.48
CA ALA A 134 27.18 13.10 -2.23
C ALA A 134 27.98 13.54 -1.00
N GLN A 135 29.31 13.37 -1.01
CA GLN A 135 30.18 13.80 0.08
C GLN A 135 30.14 15.33 0.28
N THR A 136 30.23 16.09 -0.81
CA THR A 136 30.10 17.56 -0.77
C THR A 136 28.76 17.97 -0.18
N LEU A 137 27.67 17.28 -0.56
CA LEU A 137 26.33 17.55 -0.06
C LEU A 137 26.25 17.32 1.46
N VAL A 138 26.73 16.18 1.95
CA VAL A 138 26.74 15.86 3.39
C VAL A 138 27.55 16.88 4.19
N GLN A 139 28.74 17.26 3.70
CA GLN A 139 29.59 18.25 4.38
C GLN A 139 28.98 19.65 4.38
N THR A 140 28.27 20.04 3.32
CA THR A 140 27.67 21.37 3.20
C THR A 140 26.40 21.50 4.03
N LEU A 141 25.64 20.40 4.17
CA LEU A 141 24.36 20.35 4.89
C LEU A 141 24.49 19.79 6.31
N ASP A 142 25.70 19.79 6.87
CA ASP A 142 25.93 19.34 8.24
C ASP A 142 25.36 20.35 9.25
N LEU A 143 24.34 19.92 10.01
CA LEU A 143 23.65 20.72 11.02
C LEU A 143 24.47 20.90 12.30
N THR A 144 25.63 20.24 12.42
CA THR A 144 26.49 20.28 13.61
C THR A 144 27.80 21.07 13.39
N ALA A 145 28.01 21.59 12.18
CA ALA A 145 29.27 22.23 11.77
C ALA A 145 29.67 23.47 12.59
N SER A 146 28.69 24.19 13.16
CA SER A 146 28.91 25.36 14.02
C SER A 146 29.32 25.03 15.46
N GLY A 147 29.38 23.75 15.84
CA GLY A 147 29.62 23.29 17.21
C GLY A 147 28.34 23.24 18.08
N GLU A 148 27.33 24.03 17.74
CA GLU A 148 25.95 23.90 18.23
C GLU A 148 25.06 23.34 17.13
N GLU A 149 24.12 22.45 17.50
CA GLU A 149 23.16 21.84 16.59
C GLU A 149 22.19 22.93 16.07
N ALA A 150 22.23 23.19 14.76
CA ALA A 150 21.49 24.27 14.14
C ALA A 150 19.96 24.06 14.16
N LEU A 151 19.52 22.81 14.26
CA LEU A 151 18.11 22.43 14.32
C LEU A 151 17.91 21.47 15.50
N GLN A 152 17.03 21.81 16.42
CA GLN A 152 16.76 21.00 17.62
C GLN A 152 15.29 20.50 17.60
N PRO A 153 14.99 19.38 16.94
CA PRO A 153 13.63 18.86 16.88
C PRO A 153 13.06 18.52 18.26
N GLU A 154 13.90 18.11 19.21
CA GLU A 154 13.48 17.72 20.56
C GLU A 154 12.89 18.87 21.38
N THR A 155 13.33 20.11 21.13
CA THR A 155 12.83 21.33 21.79
C THR A 155 11.77 22.06 20.95
N THR A 156 11.54 21.62 19.72
CA THR A 156 10.59 22.25 18.80
C THR A 156 9.15 21.82 19.11
N ALA A 157 8.28 22.79 19.36
CA ALA A 157 6.88 22.52 19.66
C ALA A 157 6.13 21.89 18.47
N ASN A 158 5.15 21.02 18.76
CA ASN A 158 4.35 20.35 17.72
C ASN A 158 3.57 21.38 16.87
N PRO A 159 3.86 21.49 15.56
CA PRO A 159 3.26 22.51 14.71
C PRO A 159 1.76 22.28 14.47
N THR A 160 1.30 21.02 14.49
CA THR A 160 -0.13 20.69 14.31
C THR A 160 -0.98 21.23 15.46
N LEU A 161 -0.49 21.10 16.70
CA LEU A 161 -1.19 21.64 17.88
C LEU A 161 -1.21 23.17 17.86
N GLN A 162 -0.08 23.80 17.50
CA GLN A 162 -0.01 25.25 17.37
C GLN A 162 -1.00 25.78 16.32
N ARG A 163 -1.09 25.10 15.17
CA ARG A 163 -2.07 25.42 14.13
C ARG A 163 -3.51 25.26 14.62
N PHE A 164 -3.79 24.17 15.33
CA PHE A 164 -5.11 23.92 15.91
C PHE A 164 -5.53 25.04 16.88
N TYR A 165 -4.68 25.39 17.85
CA TYR A 165 -5.01 26.44 18.83
C TYR A 165 -5.11 27.82 18.19
N ARG A 166 -4.29 28.12 17.17
CA ARG A 166 -4.40 29.37 16.41
C ARG A 166 -5.73 29.44 15.65
N ALA A 167 -6.15 28.36 15.00
CA ALA A 167 -7.44 28.29 14.31
C ALA A 167 -8.60 28.41 15.30
N LEU A 168 -8.54 27.72 16.43
CA LEU A 168 -9.54 27.80 17.50
C LEU A 168 -9.66 29.22 18.06
N GLY A 169 -8.53 29.89 18.29
CA GLY A 169 -8.48 31.28 18.75
C GLY A 169 -9.13 32.25 17.75
N ARG A 170 -8.84 32.10 16.45
CA ARG A 170 -9.48 32.92 15.40
C ARG A 170 -10.98 32.65 15.32
N LEU A 171 -11.41 31.39 15.40
CA LEU A 171 -12.82 31.03 15.43
C LEU A 171 -13.55 31.66 16.64
N ALA A 172 -12.94 31.60 17.82
CA ALA A 172 -13.47 32.21 19.04
C ALA A 172 -13.59 33.75 18.93
N LEU A 173 -12.74 34.39 18.14
CA LEU A 173 -12.77 35.82 17.85
C LEU A 173 -13.71 36.20 16.68
N GLY A 174 -14.46 35.24 16.14
CA GLY A 174 -15.37 35.48 15.01
C GLY A 174 -14.67 35.69 13.67
N GLN A 175 -13.43 35.21 13.53
CA GLN A 175 -12.64 35.23 12.30
C GLN A 175 -12.57 33.80 11.73
N PRO A 176 -13.53 33.37 10.89
CA PRO A 176 -13.60 31.98 10.41
C PRO A 176 -12.57 31.64 9.33
N GLU A 177 -11.83 32.61 8.80
CA GLU A 177 -10.81 32.38 7.80
C GLU A 177 -9.57 31.71 8.42
N ILE A 178 -9.40 30.44 8.09
CA ILE A 178 -8.18 29.69 8.40
C ILE A 178 -7.07 30.26 7.51
N PRO A 179 -5.98 30.79 8.07
CA PRO A 179 -4.87 31.31 7.27
C PRO A 179 -4.35 30.23 6.32
N GLY A 180 -4.07 30.61 5.07
CA GLY A 180 -3.44 29.73 4.10
C GLY A 180 -2.07 29.24 4.61
N LYS A 181 -1.56 28.15 4.03
CA LYS A 181 -0.30 27.50 4.45
C LYS A 181 0.90 28.46 4.57
N GLU A 182 0.86 29.62 3.90
CA GLU A 182 1.93 30.61 3.85
C GLU A 182 1.87 31.67 4.97
N GLU A 183 0.71 31.88 5.62
CA GLU A 183 0.56 32.71 6.83
C GLU A 183 0.93 31.94 8.12
N GLU A 184 1.35 30.67 8.01
CA GLU A 184 1.52 29.71 9.11
C GLU A 184 2.65 30.03 10.09
N LEU A 185 3.47 31.05 9.82
CA LEU A 185 4.66 31.33 10.61
C LEU A 185 4.36 32.39 11.69
N PRO A 186 4.94 32.27 12.90
CA PRO A 186 4.83 33.33 13.90
C PRO A 186 5.41 34.63 13.34
N GLY A 187 4.68 35.74 13.49
CA GLY A 187 5.18 37.08 13.21
C GLY A 187 6.42 37.43 14.06
N PRO A 188 7.13 38.53 13.74
CA PRO A 188 8.49 38.86 14.18
C PRO A 188 8.66 39.20 15.68
N GLY A 189 7.87 38.61 16.57
CA GLY A 189 7.95 38.79 18.02
C GLY A 189 7.55 37.57 18.86
N SER A 190 7.22 36.42 18.25
CA SER A 190 7.05 35.15 18.98
C SER A 190 8.36 34.37 18.90
N THR A 191 8.80 33.83 20.03
CA THR A 191 10.12 33.27 20.32
C THR A 191 10.58 32.06 19.48
N ASP A 192 9.89 31.72 18.40
CA ASP A 192 10.22 30.55 17.57
C ASP A 192 10.70 30.94 16.17
N LYS A 193 11.94 31.44 16.10
CA LYS A 193 12.73 31.39 14.85
C LYS A 193 12.91 29.93 14.35
N LEU A 194 12.75 28.95 15.24
CA LEU A 194 12.92 27.53 14.98
C LEU A 194 11.79 26.92 14.13
N VAL A 195 10.53 27.35 14.30
CA VAL A 195 9.41 26.82 13.50
C VAL A 195 9.49 27.29 12.04
N GLN A 196 10.00 28.52 11.81
CA GLN A 196 10.32 28.99 10.44
C GLN A 196 11.45 28.21 9.78
N ALA A 197 12.48 27.83 10.55
CA ALA A 197 13.61 27.06 10.05
C ALA A 197 13.28 25.58 9.81
N SER A 198 12.36 25.00 10.59
CA SER A 198 12.09 23.56 10.62
C SER A 198 11.21 23.05 9.48
N LEU A 199 10.29 23.87 8.96
CA LEU A 199 9.30 23.43 7.95
C LEU A 199 9.65 23.86 6.52
N THR A 200 10.64 24.74 6.38
CA THR A 200 11.14 25.23 5.10
C THR A 200 12.64 25.48 5.20
N TYR A 201 13.44 24.43 5.33
CA TYR A 201 14.87 24.55 5.02
C TYR A 201 14.98 24.95 3.53
N GLN A 202 15.18 26.23 3.28
CA GLN A 202 15.61 26.72 1.98
C GLN A 202 17.14 26.85 2.04
N PRO A 203 17.87 26.35 1.03
CA PRO A 203 19.31 26.56 0.94
C PRO A 203 19.58 28.07 0.88
N SER A 204 20.00 28.60 2.02
CA SER A 204 20.10 30.03 2.30
C SER A 204 21.44 30.56 1.78
N SER A 205 22.47 29.72 1.78
CA SER A 205 23.79 30.02 1.24
C SER A 205 23.91 29.64 -0.25
N SER A 206 24.81 30.34 -0.95
CA SER A 206 25.19 29.99 -2.31
C SER A 206 25.88 28.62 -2.40
N ALA A 207 26.59 28.22 -1.35
CA ALA A 207 27.27 26.94 -1.25
C ALA A 207 26.28 25.77 -1.22
N GLU A 208 25.23 25.84 -0.40
CA GLU A 208 24.18 24.80 -0.32
C GLU A 208 23.45 24.62 -1.65
N ARG A 209 23.08 25.73 -2.31
CA ARG A 209 22.44 25.69 -3.63
C ARG A 209 23.34 25.05 -4.68
N SER A 210 24.63 25.39 -4.66
CA SER A 210 25.63 24.82 -5.56
C SER A 210 25.80 23.32 -5.34
N ALA A 211 25.95 22.89 -4.09
CA ALA A 211 26.08 21.48 -3.72
C ALA A 211 24.84 20.67 -4.15
N MET A 212 23.64 21.19 -3.92
CA MET A 212 22.39 20.53 -4.30
C MET A 212 22.21 20.47 -5.83
N ALA A 213 22.60 21.52 -6.56
CA ALA A 213 22.61 21.52 -8.02
C ALA A 213 23.63 20.52 -8.59
N ALA A 214 24.82 20.43 -7.99
CA ALA A 214 25.86 19.48 -8.37
C ALA A 214 25.45 18.02 -8.09
N PHE A 215 24.76 17.77 -6.97
CA PHE A 215 24.18 16.46 -6.69
C PHE A 215 23.12 16.09 -7.71
N LYS A 216 22.19 17.00 -8.00
CA LYS A 216 21.14 16.79 -9.01
C LYS A 216 21.70 16.52 -10.41
N SER A 217 22.79 17.19 -10.79
CA SER A 217 23.41 16.95 -12.11
C SER A 217 24.19 15.63 -12.18
N ALA A 218 24.71 15.12 -11.05
CA ALA A 218 25.39 13.83 -10.98
C ALA A 218 24.44 12.62 -10.98
N PHE A 219 23.20 12.79 -10.53
CA PHE A 219 22.16 11.75 -10.50
C PHE A 219 21.04 12.07 -11.48
N VAL A 220 21.17 11.60 -12.72
CA VAL A 220 20.14 11.80 -13.74
C VAL A 220 18.95 10.87 -13.46
N THR A 221 17.82 11.46 -13.09
CA THR A 221 16.57 10.74 -12.82
C THR A 221 15.52 11.09 -13.88
N HIS A 222 14.70 10.12 -14.27
CA HIS A 222 13.53 10.35 -15.10
C HIS A 222 12.28 10.32 -14.23
N GLU A 223 11.44 11.34 -14.38
CA GLU A 223 10.16 11.39 -13.69
C GLU A 223 9.21 10.36 -14.30
N VAL A 224 8.66 9.50 -13.44
CA VAL A 224 7.64 8.54 -13.84
C VAL A 224 6.30 9.08 -13.35
N VAL A 225 5.42 9.45 -14.28
CA VAL A 225 4.07 9.93 -13.97
C VAL A 225 3.27 8.79 -13.36
N LYS A 226 3.10 8.81 -12.04
CA LYS A 226 2.16 7.91 -11.35
C LYS A 226 0.74 8.43 -11.58
N ARG A 227 -0.16 7.57 -12.09
CA ARG A 227 -1.60 7.88 -12.17
C ARG A 227 -2.13 8.09 -10.74
N THR A 228 -2.36 9.34 -10.36
CA THR A 228 -3.08 9.67 -9.13
C THR A 228 -4.56 9.42 -9.37
N TYR A 229 -5.11 8.37 -8.76
CA TYR A 229 -6.55 8.23 -8.60
C TYR A 229 -7.02 9.37 -7.69
N HIS A 230 -7.58 10.43 -8.29
CA HIS A 230 -8.41 11.35 -7.53
C HIS A 230 -9.70 10.59 -7.26
N THR A 231 -9.83 10.03 -6.06
CA THR A 231 -11.16 9.72 -5.53
C THR A 231 -11.80 11.05 -5.21
N ASP A 232 -12.62 11.57 -6.12
CA ASP A 232 -13.65 12.54 -5.74
C ASP A 232 -14.45 11.92 -4.61
N GLU A 233 -14.62 12.69 -3.54
CA GLU A 233 -15.33 12.27 -2.35
C GLU A 233 -16.79 11.91 -2.68
N GLY A 234 -17.10 10.63 -2.53
CA GLY A 234 -18.44 10.09 -2.74
C GLY A 234 -18.50 8.64 -2.29
N VAL A 235 -18.60 8.44 -0.97
CA VAL A 235 -18.96 7.19 -0.27
C VAL A 235 -18.13 5.95 -0.66
N ARG A 236 -17.06 5.68 0.09
CA ARG A 236 -16.43 4.35 0.14
C ARG A 236 -16.87 3.62 1.41
N SER A 237 -17.74 2.64 1.22
CA SER A 237 -17.94 1.52 2.13
C SER A 237 -16.65 0.71 2.22
N SER A 238 -16.25 0.36 3.45
CA SER A 238 -15.05 -0.42 3.75
C SER A 238 -15.21 -1.87 3.30
N ALA A 239 -14.42 -2.29 2.31
CA ALA A 239 -13.99 -3.68 2.15
C ALA A 239 -12.82 -3.76 1.17
N ASP A 240 -11.91 -4.66 1.48
CA ASP A 240 -10.90 -5.25 0.61
C ASP A 240 -9.58 -4.49 0.38
N VAL A 241 -8.77 -4.55 1.44
CA VAL A 241 -7.33 -4.72 1.31
C VAL A 241 -7.07 -6.17 0.89
N THR A 242 -6.68 -6.42 -0.36
CA THR A 242 -5.93 -7.64 -0.69
C THR A 242 -4.74 -7.33 -1.60
N SER A 243 -3.56 -7.65 -1.06
CA SER A 243 -2.34 -8.13 -1.72
C SER A 243 -2.16 -7.87 -3.22
N GLU A 244 -1.17 -7.04 -3.57
CA GLU A 244 -0.47 -7.18 -4.86
C GLU A 244 1.06 -7.12 -4.68
N ALA A 245 1.63 -8.31 -4.65
CA ALA A 245 3.00 -8.58 -5.06
C ALA A 245 2.97 -9.09 -6.51
N ALA A 246 3.38 -8.25 -7.46
CA ALA A 246 3.94 -8.58 -8.79
C ALA A 246 4.19 -7.22 -9.47
N GLY A 247 5.41 -6.84 -9.83
CA GLY A 247 6.16 -7.52 -10.89
C GLY A 247 5.68 -6.99 -12.24
N MET A 248 6.37 -5.96 -12.74
CA MET A 248 6.27 -5.37 -14.09
C MET A 248 5.46 -6.19 -15.11
N ARG A 249 4.29 -5.67 -15.52
CA ARG A 249 3.70 -5.88 -16.84
C ARG A 249 2.71 -4.76 -17.16
N ALA A 250 2.49 -4.55 -18.46
CA ALA A 250 1.88 -3.39 -19.08
C ALA A 250 0.61 -2.89 -18.39
N SER A 251 0.40 -1.57 -18.44
CA SER A 251 -0.80 -0.82 -18.06
C SER A 251 -2.11 -1.61 -18.31
N SER A 252 -2.53 -2.49 -17.40
CA SER A 252 -3.75 -3.26 -17.58
C SER A 252 -4.93 -2.37 -17.18
N VAL A 253 -5.78 -2.10 -18.16
CA VAL A 253 -7.12 -1.58 -17.89
C VAL A 253 -7.90 -2.77 -17.34
N CYS A 254 -8.37 -2.70 -16.09
CA CYS A 254 -9.19 -3.75 -15.49
C CYS A 254 -10.64 -3.27 -15.42
N LEU A 255 -11.56 -3.98 -16.06
CA LEU A 255 -12.99 -3.64 -16.05
C LEU A 255 -13.64 -4.05 -14.71
N SER A 256 -14.78 -3.48 -14.34
CA SER A 256 -15.57 -3.90 -13.17
C SER A 256 -16.26 -5.25 -13.38
N GLU A 257 -16.47 -6.02 -12.32
CA GLU A 257 -17.24 -7.29 -12.37
C GLU A 257 -18.75 -7.03 -12.55
N GLU A 258 -19.22 -5.85 -12.15
CA GLU A 258 -20.62 -5.51 -12.13
C GLU A 258 -21.13 -5.00 -13.48
N TYR A 259 -20.35 -4.15 -14.17
CA TYR A 259 -20.72 -3.49 -15.44
C TYR A 259 -19.64 -3.55 -16.55
N PRO A 260 -19.14 -4.75 -16.92
CA PRO A 260 -18.03 -4.88 -17.87
C PRO A 260 -18.33 -4.36 -19.28
N VAL A 261 -19.59 -4.47 -19.73
CA VAL A 261 -20.02 -4.03 -21.07
C VAL A 261 -20.06 -2.50 -21.17
N GLU A 262 -20.57 -1.82 -20.16
CA GLU A 262 -20.69 -0.35 -20.14
C GLU A 262 -19.33 0.32 -20.07
N GLU A 263 -18.42 -0.19 -19.24
CA GLU A 263 -17.04 0.30 -19.16
C GLU A 263 -16.27 0.07 -20.46
N PHE A 264 -16.48 -1.08 -21.09
CA PHE A 264 -15.93 -1.35 -22.42
C PHE A 264 -16.44 -0.34 -23.46
N GLN A 265 -17.75 -0.08 -23.51
CA GLN A 265 -18.33 0.90 -24.43
C GLN A 265 -17.77 2.31 -24.20
N LYS A 266 -17.54 2.70 -22.95
CA LYS A 266 -16.87 3.98 -22.62
C LYS A 266 -15.44 4.02 -23.18
N LEU A 267 -14.67 2.94 -23.04
CA LEU A 267 -13.30 2.85 -23.59
C LEU A 267 -13.28 2.91 -25.11
N VAL A 268 -14.24 2.26 -25.77
CA VAL A 268 -14.42 2.34 -27.24
C VAL A 268 -14.75 3.77 -27.65
N GLY A 269 -15.64 4.45 -26.93
CA GLY A 269 -15.97 5.87 -27.16
C GLY A 269 -14.78 6.81 -27.01
N CYS A 270 -13.80 6.46 -26.17
CA CYS A 270 -12.54 7.21 -26.02
C CYS A 270 -11.45 6.82 -27.05
N GLY A 271 -11.76 5.98 -28.04
CA GLY A 271 -10.82 5.57 -29.09
C GLY A 271 -9.78 4.52 -28.66
N ARG A 272 -9.96 3.87 -27.50
CA ARG A 272 -9.03 2.86 -26.93
C ARG A 272 -9.56 1.44 -27.13
N LEU A 273 -9.93 1.10 -28.36
CA LEU A 273 -10.54 -0.20 -28.69
C LEU A 273 -9.63 -1.39 -28.37
N GLU A 274 -8.36 -1.36 -28.76
CA GLU A 274 -7.43 -2.50 -28.59
C GLU A 274 -7.21 -2.83 -27.11
N GLU A 275 -7.05 -1.81 -26.26
CA GLU A 275 -6.92 -1.97 -24.81
C GLU A 275 -8.22 -2.46 -24.17
N GLY A 276 -9.37 -1.95 -24.64
CA GLY A 276 -10.68 -2.40 -24.18
C GLY A 276 -10.94 -3.86 -24.51
N VAL A 277 -10.57 -4.32 -25.71
CA VAL A 277 -10.76 -5.71 -26.15
C VAL A 277 -9.87 -6.65 -25.33
N ALA A 278 -8.61 -6.28 -25.07
CA ALA A 278 -7.72 -7.07 -24.21
C ALA A 278 -8.25 -7.17 -22.76
N ALA A 279 -8.73 -6.06 -22.19
CA ALA A 279 -9.32 -6.03 -20.85
C ALA A 279 -10.61 -6.87 -20.76
N LEU A 280 -11.45 -6.79 -21.79
CA LEU A 280 -12.69 -7.55 -21.87
C LEU A 280 -12.43 -9.05 -22.08
N ALA A 281 -11.39 -9.41 -22.84
CA ALA A 281 -10.93 -10.78 -23.02
C ALA A 281 -10.49 -11.44 -21.71
N GLU A 282 -9.64 -10.76 -20.92
CA GLU A 282 -9.24 -11.25 -19.59
C GLU A 282 -10.44 -11.39 -18.65
N ARG A 283 -11.39 -10.45 -18.73
CA ARG A 283 -12.60 -10.49 -17.92
C ARG A 283 -13.51 -11.66 -18.28
N VAL A 284 -13.71 -11.93 -19.57
CA VAL A 284 -14.49 -13.10 -20.02
C VAL A 284 -13.86 -14.39 -19.50
N HIS A 285 -12.53 -14.52 -19.57
CA HIS A 285 -11.85 -15.68 -18.99
C HIS A 285 -12.07 -15.80 -17.48
N SER A 286 -11.95 -14.70 -16.73
CA SER A 286 -12.20 -14.69 -15.27
C SER A 286 -13.66 -15.06 -14.93
N LEU A 287 -14.63 -14.53 -15.68
CA LEU A 287 -16.06 -14.79 -15.46
C LEU A 287 -16.44 -16.25 -15.74
N VAL A 288 -15.79 -16.90 -16.70
CA VAL A 288 -16.01 -18.31 -17.04
C VAL A 288 -15.27 -19.20 -16.05
N ASP A 289 -14.00 -18.94 -15.75
CA ASP A 289 -13.18 -19.78 -14.88
C ASP A 289 -13.66 -19.73 -13.41
N ARG A 290 -14.23 -18.62 -12.95
CA ARG A 290 -14.82 -18.46 -11.60
C ARG A 290 -16.30 -18.85 -11.54
N SER A 291 -16.91 -19.23 -12.67
CA SER A 291 -18.34 -19.56 -12.69
C SER A 291 -18.62 -20.83 -11.91
N VAL A 292 -19.66 -20.81 -11.08
CA VAL A 292 -20.27 -22.03 -10.57
C VAL A 292 -21.43 -22.36 -11.50
N LYS A 293 -21.23 -23.35 -12.39
CA LYS A 293 -22.16 -23.73 -13.46
C LYS A 293 -22.41 -22.59 -14.45
N ASP A 294 -23.67 -22.18 -14.64
CA ASP A 294 -24.16 -21.31 -15.71
C ASP A 294 -24.40 -19.84 -15.29
N ARG A 295 -24.25 -19.51 -14.01
CA ARG A 295 -24.66 -18.22 -13.44
C ARG A 295 -24.00 -16.99 -14.09
N SER A 296 -22.76 -17.09 -14.54
CA SER A 296 -22.02 -15.99 -15.17
C SER A 296 -21.84 -16.13 -16.68
N TYR A 297 -22.32 -17.23 -17.30
CA TYR A 297 -22.18 -17.44 -18.74
C TYR A 297 -23.01 -16.46 -19.56
N ALA A 298 -24.20 -16.09 -19.11
CA ALA A 298 -25.01 -15.06 -19.76
C ALA A 298 -24.28 -13.70 -19.84
N LYS A 299 -23.60 -13.31 -18.76
CA LYS A 299 -22.79 -12.08 -18.71
C LYS A 299 -21.55 -12.16 -19.60
N ALA A 300 -20.86 -13.29 -19.60
CA ALA A 300 -19.70 -13.53 -20.47
C ALA A 300 -20.09 -13.49 -21.96
N LEU A 301 -21.25 -14.04 -22.32
CA LEU A 301 -21.80 -13.96 -23.69
C LEU A 301 -22.14 -12.52 -24.08
N ALA A 302 -22.76 -11.75 -23.20
CA ALA A 302 -23.03 -10.33 -23.45
C ALA A 302 -21.74 -9.53 -23.71
N CYS A 303 -20.66 -9.85 -22.99
CA CYS A 303 -19.33 -9.27 -23.23
C CYS A 303 -18.80 -9.64 -24.62
N CYS A 304 -18.84 -10.92 -25.01
CA CYS A 304 -18.42 -11.36 -26.35
C CYS A 304 -19.23 -10.70 -27.47
N THR A 305 -20.55 -10.55 -27.29
CA THR A 305 -21.43 -9.87 -28.26
C THR A 305 -21.07 -8.40 -28.41
N ALA A 306 -20.89 -7.68 -27.29
CA ALA A 306 -20.50 -6.26 -27.30
C ALA A 306 -19.12 -6.07 -27.94
N MET A 307 -18.18 -6.98 -27.66
CA MET A 307 -16.85 -6.98 -28.26
C MET A 307 -16.91 -7.18 -29.77
N ARG A 308 -17.71 -8.15 -30.25
CA ARG A 308 -17.91 -8.39 -31.68
C ARG A 308 -18.50 -7.16 -32.37
N GLN A 309 -19.56 -6.57 -31.82
CA GLN A 309 -20.20 -5.36 -32.37
C GLN A 309 -19.22 -4.20 -32.49
N ALA A 310 -18.42 -3.95 -31.44
CA ALA A 310 -17.41 -2.90 -31.46
C ALA A 310 -16.34 -3.15 -32.53
N CYS A 311 -15.85 -4.40 -32.66
CA CYS A 311 -14.84 -4.75 -33.66
C CYS A 311 -15.35 -4.66 -35.11
N VAL A 312 -16.63 -4.99 -35.35
CA VAL A 312 -17.28 -4.78 -36.65
C VAL A 312 -17.39 -3.28 -36.96
N SER A 313 -17.86 -2.48 -36.00
CA SER A 313 -18.04 -1.03 -36.19
C SER A 313 -16.72 -0.27 -36.46
N ALA A 314 -15.61 -0.77 -35.92
CA ALA A 314 -14.29 -0.14 -36.05
C ALA A 314 -13.41 -0.75 -37.15
N ASP A 315 -13.95 -1.69 -37.95
CA ASP A 315 -13.24 -2.44 -38.98
C ASP A 315 -11.93 -3.08 -38.47
N ARG A 316 -12.01 -3.77 -37.34
CA ARG A 316 -10.89 -4.46 -36.67
C ARG A 316 -11.26 -5.92 -36.36
N ALA A 317 -11.64 -6.66 -37.40
CA ALA A 317 -12.15 -8.04 -37.29
C ALA A 317 -11.11 -9.06 -36.80
N THR A 318 -9.83 -8.85 -37.10
CA THR A 318 -8.75 -9.78 -36.74
C THR A 318 -8.65 -9.99 -35.22
N ILE A 319 -8.75 -8.92 -34.43
CA ILE A 319 -8.60 -8.96 -32.97
C ILE A 319 -9.72 -9.79 -32.33
N CYS A 320 -10.96 -9.62 -32.80
CA CYS A 320 -12.10 -10.40 -32.32
C CYS A 320 -12.01 -11.88 -32.76
N ASN A 321 -11.60 -12.12 -33.99
CA ASN A 321 -11.48 -13.48 -34.52
C ASN A 321 -10.38 -14.29 -33.80
N ASP A 322 -9.24 -13.66 -33.50
CA ASP A 322 -8.16 -14.27 -32.73
C ASP A 322 -8.64 -14.63 -31.31
N PHE A 323 -9.38 -13.75 -30.66
CA PHE A 323 -9.95 -14.03 -29.33
C PHE A 323 -10.97 -15.17 -29.36
N LEU A 324 -11.87 -15.20 -30.35
CA LEU A 324 -12.83 -16.30 -30.48
C LEU A 324 -12.13 -17.65 -30.72
N GLN A 325 -11.03 -17.66 -31.47
CA GLN A 325 -10.18 -18.85 -31.62
C GLN A 325 -9.53 -19.27 -30.30
N GLN A 326 -9.10 -18.33 -29.45
CA GLN A 326 -8.57 -18.62 -28.11
C GLN A 326 -9.65 -19.24 -27.20
N ILE A 327 -10.87 -18.70 -27.22
CA ILE A 327 -12.03 -19.30 -26.52
C ILE A 327 -12.27 -20.73 -27.00
N LYS A 328 -12.26 -20.96 -28.32
CA LYS A 328 -12.43 -22.29 -28.91
C LYS A 328 -11.33 -23.26 -28.46
N ALA A 329 -10.07 -22.82 -28.45
CA ALA A 329 -8.96 -23.66 -28.01
C ALA A 329 -9.06 -24.02 -26.52
N LYS A 330 -9.49 -23.08 -25.67
CA LYS A 330 -9.53 -23.26 -24.21
C LYS A 330 -10.75 -24.04 -23.73
N TYR A 331 -11.95 -23.74 -24.23
CA TYR A 331 -13.21 -24.23 -23.65
C TYR A 331 -13.89 -25.36 -24.43
N LYS A 332 -13.42 -25.70 -25.65
CA LYS A 332 -14.00 -26.79 -26.44
C LYS A 332 -13.67 -28.18 -25.87
N GLU A 333 -12.48 -28.36 -25.31
CA GLU A 333 -11.98 -29.65 -24.81
C GLU A 333 -11.99 -29.73 -23.26
N ASP A 334 -12.38 -28.65 -22.57
CA ASP A 334 -12.43 -28.59 -21.12
C ASP A 334 -13.71 -29.24 -20.58
N SER A 335 -13.55 -30.26 -19.73
CA SER A 335 -14.66 -31.01 -19.12
C SER A 335 -15.51 -30.18 -18.16
N SER A 336 -14.99 -29.07 -17.63
CA SER A 336 -15.66 -28.26 -16.60
C SER A 336 -16.51 -27.12 -17.20
N HIS A 337 -16.11 -26.61 -18.37
CA HIS A 337 -16.69 -25.42 -18.99
C HIS A 337 -17.15 -25.62 -20.44
N SER A 338 -17.26 -26.87 -20.91
CA SER A 338 -17.80 -27.19 -22.25
C SER A 338 -19.20 -26.62 -22.48
N ASP A 339 -20.00 -26.46 -21.40
CA ASP A 339 -21.34 -25.89 -21.46
C ASP A 339 -21.34 -24.43 -21.91
N PHE A 340 -20.29 -23.66 -21.59
CA PHE A 340 -20.11 -22.30 -22.09
C PHE A 340 -19.88 -22.28 -23.60
N TRP A 341 -19.03 -23.17 -24.10
CA TRP A 341 -18.79 -23.32 -25.55
C TRP A 341 -20.08 -23.72 -26.30
N ILE A 342 -20.90 -24.60 -25.71
CA ILE A 342 -22.20 -24.99 -26.26
C ILE A 342 -23.15 -23.79 -26.32
N MET A 343 -23.23 -22.99 -25.25
CA MET A 343 -24.07 -21.78 -25.22
C MET A 343 -23.61 -20.73 -26.23
N LEU A 344 -22.31 -20.55 -26.42
CA LEU A 344 -21.75 -19.63 -27.41
C LEU A 344 -22.10 -20.05 -28.84
N CYS A 345 -22.06 -21.35 -29.14
CA CYS A 345 -22.53 -21.89 -30.41
C CYS A 345 -24.03 -21.67 -30.60
N ALA A 346 -24.84 -21.84 -29.54
CA ALA A 346 -26.28 -21.63 -29.58
C ALA A 346 -26.67 -20.16 -29.78
N SER A 347 -25.84 -19.21 -29.33
CA SER A 347 -26.05 -17.76 -29.51
C SER A 347 -25.53 -17.23 -30.85
N ASN A 348 -25.15 -18.10 -31.79
CA ASN A 348 -24.63 -17.76 -33.13
C ASN A 348 -23.44 -16.77 -33.13
N LEU A 349 -22.59 -16.81 -32.10
CA LEU A 349 -21.35 -16.03 -32.07
C LEU A 349 -20.28 -16.71 -32.94
N THR A 350 -20.32 -16.42 -34.23
CA THR A 350 -19.37 -16.92 -35.25
C THR A 350 -18.12 -16.03 -35.36
N LEU A 351 -17.20 -16.36 -36.26
CA LEU A 351 -16.15 -15.43 -36.66
C LEU A 351 -16.75 -14.30 -37.52
N ILE A 352 -16.16 -13.11 -37.47
CA ILE A 352 -16.53 -11.98 -38.35
C ILE A 352 -16.05 -12.31 -39.77
N SER A 353 -16.98 -12.36 -40.73
CA SER A 353 -16.69 -12.73 -42.12
C SER A 353 -16.22 -11.52 -42.96
N LEU A 354 -15.71 -11.81 -44.15
CA LEU A 354 -15.31 -10.82 -45.15
C LEU A 354 -16.50 -9.98 -45.68
N GLU A 355 -17.73 -10.45 -45.48
CA GLU A 355 -18.97 -9.71 -45.83
C GLU A 355 -19.34 -8.67 -44.77
N GLU A 356 -18.92 -8.87 -43.52
CA GLU A 356 -19.24 -7.99 -42.38
C GLU A 356 -18.17 -6.93 -42.11
N SER A 357 -16.92 -7.18 -42.51
CA SER A 357 -15.80 -6.27 -42.29
C SER A 357 -14.72 -6.44 -43.36
N SER A 358 -14.25 -5.33 -43.93
CA SER A 358 -13.16 -5.30 -44.92
C SER A 358 -11.82 -5.77 -44.35
N SER A 359 -11.67 -5.72 -43.03
CA SER A 359 -10.47 -6.19 -42.32
C SER A 359 -10.43 -7.69 -42.04
N SER A 360 -11.48 -8.45 -42.40
CA SER A 360 -11.53 -9.91 -42.18
C SER A 360 -10.94 -10.70 -43.34
N PHE A 361 -10.25 -11.80 -43.02
CA PHE A 361 -9.75 -12.79 -43.99
C PHE A 361 -10.57 -14.09 -43.99
N VAL A 362 -11.66 -14.15 -43.21
CA VAL A 362 -12.47 -15.36 -43.00
C VAL A 362 -13.64 -15.36 -43.98
N SER A 363 -13.80 -16.47 -44.73
CA SER A 363 -14.93 -16.62 -45.65
C SER A 363 -16.26 -16.85 -44.90
N GLY A 364 -17.40 -16.48 -45.48
CA GLY A 364 -18.72 -16.72 -44.84
C GLY A 364 -18.94 -18.18 -44.44
N ARG A 365 -18.48 -19.13 -45.28
CA ARG A 365 -18.52 -20.57 -44.98
C ARG A 365 -17.64 -20.98 -43.80
N GLU A 366 -16.52 -20.31 -43.60
CA GLU A 366 -15.60 -20.59 -42.49
C GLU A 366 -16.12 -20.02 -41.17
N ALA A 367 -16.84 -18.89 -41.22
CA ALA A 367 -17.54 -18.34 -40.08
C ALA A 367 -18.69 -19.26 -39.62
N GLU A 368 -19.47 -19.82 -40.55
CA GLU A 368 -20.55 -20.78 -40.24
C GLU A 368 -20.01 -22.11 -39.72
N ALA A 369 -18.94 -22.63 -40.32
CA ALA A 369 -18.27 -23.87 -39.87
C ALA A 369 -17.66 -23.76 -38.46
N PHE A 370 -17.52 -22.55 -37.92
CA PHE A 370 -16.95 -22.31 -36.60
C PHE A 370 -17.79 -22.94 -35.47
N THR A 371 -19.13 -22.96 -35.63
CA THR A 371 -20.13 -23.41 -34.64
C THR A 371 -20.76 -24.78 -34.99
N ASP A 372 -20.57 -25.28 -36.21
CA ASP A 372 -21.26 -26.46 -36.79
C ASP A 372 -21.10 -27.79 -36.03
N VAL A 373 -20.07 -27.91 -35.17
CA VAL A 373 -19.77 -29.19 -34.50
C VAL A 373 -20.72 -29.48 -33.33
N VAL A 374 -21.47 -28.48 -32.83
CA VAL A 374 -22.26 -28.59 -31.59
C VAL A 374 -23.78 -28.54 -31.80
N ALA A 375 -24.25 -28.11 -32.97
CA ALA A 375 -25.68 -27.93 -33.29
C ALA A 375 -26.54 -29.22 -33.21
N ARG A 376 -25.94 -30.41 -33.11
CA ARG A 376 -26.67 -31.69 -33.04
C ARG A 376 -27.14 -32.11 -31.64
N LYS A 377 -26.90 -31.32 -30.58
CA LYS A 377 -27.18 -31.76 -29.19
C LYS A 377 -28.12 -30.91 -28.33
N ALA A 378 -28.69 -29.80 -28.81
CA ALA A 378 -29.42 -28.89 -27.91
C ALA A 378 -30.83 -28.50 -28.37
N PRO A 379 -31.87 -29.32 -28.10
CA PRO A 379 -33.25 -28.83 -28.04
C PRO A 379 -33.67 -28.40 -26.62
N SER A 380 -32.92 -28.74 -25.57
CA SER A 380 -33.41 -28.65 -24.18
C SER A 380 -33.02 -27.38 -23.40
N LEU A 381 -32.20 -26.49 -23.97
CA LEU A 381 -31.72 -25.26 -23.29
C LEU A 381 -32.39 -23.97 -23.79
N GLN A 382 -32.89 -23.92 -25.03
CA GLN A 382 -33.69 -22.78 -25.53
C GLN A 382 -34.99 -22.61 -24.74
N GLN A 383 -35.64 -23.71 -24.33
CA GLN A 383 -36.82 -23.65 -23.45
C GLN A 383 -36.55 -23.06 -22.06
N LYS A 384 -35.28 -23.07 -21.59
CA LYS A 384 -34.90 -22.46 -20.31
C LYS A 384 -34.55 -20.98 -20.45
N LEU A 385 -34.05 -20.55 -21.61
CA LEU A 385 -33.77 -19.15 -21.89
C LEU A 385 -35.06 -18.34 -22.06
N ASP A 386 -36.08 -18.93 -22.71
CA ASP A 386 -37.39 -18.29 -22.90
C ASP A 386 -38.18 -18.12 -21.59
N GLN A 387 -37.96 -18.97 -20.57
CA GLN A 387 -38.61 -18.82 -19.26
C GLN A 387 -38.01 -17.70 -18.40
N VAL A 388 -36.73 -17.37 -18.57
CA VAL A 388 -36.05 -16.32 -17.78
C VAL A 388 -36.40 -14.93 -18.32
N ILE A 389 -36.55 -14.78 -19.64
CA ILE A 389 -36.91 -13.49 -20.26
C ILE A 389 -38.35 -13.06 -19.88
N ILE A 390 -39.25 -14.01 -19.63
CA ILE A 390 -40.64 -13.71 -19.22
C ILE A 390 -40.74 -13.26 -17.75
N LEU A 391 -39.73 -13.57 -16.91
CA LEU A 391 -39.75 -13.22 -15.49
C LEU A 391 -39.26 -11.78 -15.21
N ASP A 392 -38.34 -11.24 -16.03
CA ASP A 392 -37.88 -9.84 -15.89
C ASP A 392 -38.94 -8.82 -16.34
N ASP A 393 -39.82 -9.16 -17.29
CA ASP A 393 -40.89 -8.26 -17.77
C ASP A 393 -42.08 -8.13 -16.78
N LEU A 394 -42.11 -8.90 -15.69
CA LEU A 394 -43.18 -8.88 -14.68
C LEU A 394 -42.81 -8.14 -13.38
N GLU A 395 -41.54 -7.77 -13.17
CA GLU A 395 -41.13 -7.02 -11.97
C GLU A 395 -41.23 -5.49 -12.11
N ASP A 396 -41.63 -4.98 -13.27
CA ASP A 396 -41.86 -3.54 -13.53
C ASP A 396 -43.35 -3.11 -13.43
N MET A 397 -44.23 -3.92 -12.83
CA MET A 397 -45.67 -3.61 -12.67
C MET A 397 -46.24 -3.73 -11.24
N GLU A 398 -45.45 -3.52 -10.20
CA GLU A 398 -45.99 -3.19 -8.85
C GLU A 398 -45.40 -1.91 -8.25
#